data_AF-A0A8T3N6G4-F1
#
_entry.id   AF-A0A8T3N6G4-F1
#
_cell.length_a   1.000
_cell.length_b   1.000
_cell.length_c   1.000
_cell.angle_alpha   90.00
_cell.angle_beta   90.00
_cell.angle_gamma   90.00
#
_symmetry.space_group_name_H-M   'P 1'
#
loop_
_entity.id
_entity.type
_entity.pdbx_description
1 polymer ?
#
loop_
_entity_poly.entity_id
_entity_poly.type
_entity_poly.pdbx_seq_one_letter_code
_entity_poly.pdbx_strand_id
1 'polypeptide(L)'
;NGALYAIGGSDGAAAQRTVYWAVPTAAGDIAEWKHLDVSDLPATGLAGGAPMILGPDAILVGGTTAGGVSAASLRANLAPEAPFFQLGLVGATVPALKIDGEIGQQLGYLNANTIGIVNFVIFVVIGWAFAHKAQIREWVERRRRERELKKRT
;
A
#
# COMPACT_ATOMS: atom_id res chain seq x y z
N ASN A 1 6.28 11.03 9.81
CA ASN A 1 6.19 9.57 9.97
C ASN A 1 6.93 9.03 11.19
N GLY A 2 7.79 9.78 11.91
CA GLY A 2 8.36 9.33 13.19
C GLY A 2 9.26 8.09 13.10
N ALA A 3 9.51 7.62 11.88
CA ALA A 3 10.33 6.46 11.58
C ALA A 3 11.75 6.92 11.24
N LEU A 4 12.71 6.06 11.60
CA LEU A 4 14.09 6.12 11.15
C LEU A 4 14.23 5.30 9.87
N TYR A 5 15.07 5.77 8.96
CA TYR A 5 15.36 5.11 7.70
C TYR A 5 16.87 4.94 7.54
N ALA A 6 17.28 3.77 7.09
CA ALA A 6 18.62 3.49 6.63
C ALA A 6 18.54 3.10 5.14
N ILE A 7 19.19 3.88 4.26
CA ILE A 7 19.03 3.78 2.81
C ILE A 7 20.39 3.55 2.18
N GLY A 8 20.54 2.42 1.48
CA GLY A 8 21.79 2.05 0.82
C GLY A 8 22.94 1.87 1.80
N GLY A 9 24.13 2.37 1.45
CA GLY A 9 25.36 2.21 2.21
C GLY A 9 26.34 1.25 1.55
N SER A 10 27.29 0.74 2.32
CA SER A 10 28.26 -0.27 1.87
C SER A 10 28.48 -1.27 3.00
N ASP A 11 28.56 -2.55 2.65
CA ASP A 11 28.97 -3.63 3.56
C ASP A 11 30.51 -3.85 3.55
N GLY A 12 31.25 -2.97 2.89
CA GLY A 12 32.69 -3.08 2.69
C GLY A 12 33.09 -3.81 1.40
N ALA A 13 32.15 -4.51 0.74
CA ALA A 13 32.38 -5.17 -0.54
C ALA A 13 31.63 -4.48 -1.69
N ALA A 14 30.37 -4.09 -1.47
CA ALA A 14 29.52 -3.49 -2.49
C ALA A 14 28.59 -2.41 -1.94
N ALA A 15 28.26 -1.46 -2.82
CA ALA A 15 27.19 -0.51 -2.56
C ALA A 15 25.85 -1.25 -2.39
N GLN A 16 25.17 -0.99 -1.28
CA GLN A 16 23.92 -1.64 -0.93
C GLN A 16 22.75 -0.89 -1.57
N ARG A 17 21.69 -1.64 -1.89
CA ARG A 17 20.44 -1.08 -2.42
C ARG A 17 19.30 -1.06 -1.40
N THR A 18 19.51 -1.73 -0.28
CA THR A 18 18.46 -2.03 0.68
C THR A 18 17.99 -0.78 1.41
N VAL A 19 16.69 -0.70 1.64
CA VAL A 19 16.06 0.31 2.49
C VAL A 19 15.44 -0.36 3.70
N TYR A 20 15.91 0.04 4.88
CA TYR A 20 15.38 -0.38 6.17
C TYR A 20 14.66 0.77 6.86
N TRP A 21 13.62 0.46 7.62
CA TRP A 21 12.98 1.43 8.51
C TRP A 21 12.64 0.84 9.87
N ALA A 22 12.60 1.71 10.87
CA ALA A 22 12.18 1.36 12.22
C ALA A 22 11.39 2.52 12.84
N VAL A 23 10.46 2.19 13.72
CA VAL A 23 9.78 3.20 14.55
C VAL A 23 10.35 3.06 15.96
N PRO A 24 11.08 4.07 16.48
CA PRO A 24 11.61 4.03 17.84
C PRO A 24 10.48 3.91 18.87
N THR A 25 10.76 3.22 19.98
CA THR A 25 9.86 3.21 21.14
C THR A 25 9.81 4.60 21.78
N ALA A 26 8.90 4.80 22.73
CA ALA A 26 8.86 6.03 23.53
C ALA A 26 10.17 6.28 24.32
N ALA A 27 10.95 5.22 24.60
CA ALA A 27 12.26 5.32 25.22
C ALA A 27 13.40 5.56 24.22
N GLY A 28 13.11 5.54 22.91
CA GLY A 28 14.10 5.69 21.84
C GLY A 28 14.71 4.38 21.34
N ASP A 29 14.27 3.23 21.85
CA ASP A 29 14.81 1.93 21.44
C ASP A 29 14.35 1.53 20.03
N ILE A 30 15.22 0.83 19.30
CA ILE A 30 14.89 0.22 18.01
C ILE A 30 14.67 -1.28 18.22
N ALA A 31 13.41 -1.70 18.28
CA ALA A 31 13.07 -3.11 18.52
C ALA A 31 13.32 -4.00 17.29
N GLU A 32 13.03 -3.49 16.10
CA GLU A 32 13.15 -4.23 14.83
C GLU A 32 13.39 -3.25 13.68
N TRP A 33 14.26 -3.64 12.75
CA TRP A 33 14.37 -3.04 11.43
C TRP A 33 13.52 -3.83 10.44
N LYS A 34 12.62 -3.12 9.76
CA LYS A 34 11.74 -3.67 8.74
C LYS A 34 12.30 -3.36 7.35
N HIS A 35 11.96 -4.21 6.39
CA HIS A 35 12.40 -4.10 5.01
C HIS A 35 11.33 -4.67 4.07
N LEU A 36 11.21 -4.06 2.88
CA LEU A 36 10.35 -4.50 1.79
C LEU A 36 11.09 -4.19 0.48
N ASP A 37 11.27 -5.21 -0.37
CA ASP A 37 12.00 -5.12 -1.65
C ASP A 37 11.51 -3.97 -2.55
N VAL A 38 10.22 -3.64 -2.50
CA VAL A 38 9.62 -2.54 -3.29
C VAL A 38 10.15 -1.15 -2.90
N SER A 39 10.77 -1.05 -1.73
CA SER A 39 11.34 0.21 -1.20
C SER A 39 12.79 0.41 -1.63
N ASP A 40 13.42 -0.62 -2.18
CA ASP A 40 14.85 -0.63 -2.47
C ASP A 40 15.24 0.32 -3.60
N LEU A 41 16.49 0.76 -3.53
CA LEU A 41 17.14 1.47 -4.61
C LEU A 41 17.29 0.56 -5.85
N PRO A 42 17.55 1.15 -7.03
CA PRO A 42 17.93 0.38 -8.20
C PRO A 42 19.06 -0.61 -7.94
N ALA A 43 19.12 -1.67 -8.76
CA ALA A 43 20.00 -2.82 -8.54
C ALA A 43 21.48 -2.47 -8.33
N THR A 44 21.94 -1.33 -8.87
CA THR A 44 23.29 -0.78 -8.74
C THR A 44 23.69 -0.39 -7.32
N GLY A 45 22.73 -0.24 -6.40
CA GLY A 45 22.95 0.24 -5.04
C GLY A 45 23.46 1.69 -4.99
N LEU A 46 23.65 2.19 -3.78
CA LEU A 46 24.28 3.50 -3.56
C LEU A 46 24.96 3.58 -2.20
N ALA A 47 26.24 3.94 -2.18
CA ALA A 47 26.99 4.23 -0.96
C ALA A 47 27.30 5.73 -0.86
N GLY A 48 27.08 6.32 0.32
CA GLY A 48 27.52 7.69 0.62
C GLY A 48 26.77 8.81 -0.11
N GLY A 49 25.58 8.54 -0.66
CA GLY A 49 24.72 9.58 -1.23
C GLY A 49 24.14 10.49 -0.15
N ALA A 50 23.98 11.78 -0.44
CA ALA A 50 23.39 12.74 0.48
C ALA A 50 21.84 12.67 0.41
N PRO A 51 21.14 12.30 1.50
CA PRO A 51 19.69 12.17 1.48
C PRO A 51 18.98 13.52 1.68
N MET A 52 17.93 13.76 0.90
CA MET A 52 16.98 14.85 1.05
C MET A 52 15.56 14.28 1.10
N ILE A 53 14.74 14.74 2.03
CA ILE A 53 13.37 14.26 2.18
C ILE A 53 12.42 15.12 1.33
N LEU A 54 11.61 14.48 0.49
CA LEU A 54 10.60 15.10 -0.35
C LEU A 54 9.28 14.31 -0.24
N GLY A 55 8.41 14.75 0.68
CA GLY A 55 7.11 14.10 0.89
C GLY A 55 7.27 12.63 1.35
N PRO A 56 6.70 11.65 0.61
CA PRO A 56 6.84 10.23 0.93
C PRO A 56 8.16 9.62 0.45
N ASP A 57 9.05 10.41 -0.15
CA ASP A 57 10.28 9.92 -0.77
C ASP A 57 11.55 10.53 -0.14
N ALA A 58 12.65 9.80 -0.27
CA ALA A 58 14.00 10.34 -0.12
C ALA A 58 14.68 10.43 -1.48
N ILE A 59 15.31 11.58 -1.75
CA ILE A 59 16.16 11.81 -2.91
C ILE A 59 17.62 11.76 -2.43
N LEU A 60 18.38 10.80 -2.93
CA LEU A 60 19.80 10.65 -2.63
C LEU A 60 20.61 11.24 -3.79
N VAL A 61 21.44 12.23 -3.50
CA VAL A 61 22.28 12.90 -4.51
C VAL A 61 23.72 12.45 -4.38
N GLY A 62 24.34 12.14 -5.52
CA GLY A 62 25.74 11.72 -5.57
C GLY A 62 25.94 10.30 -5.05
N GLY A 63 27.12 10.04 -4.48
CA GLY A 63 27.48 8.73 -3.92
C GLY A 63 28.24 7.86 -4.91
N THR A 64 28.44 6.60 -4.55
CA THR A 64 29.21 5.62 -5.31
C THR A 64 28.38 4.37 -5.56
N THR A 65 28.43 3.88 -6.80
CA THR A 65 27.81 2.63 -7.24
C THR A 65 28.90 1.65 -7.70
N ALA A 66 28.52 0.45 -8.14
CA ALA A 66 29.47 -0.46 -8.79
C ALA A 66 30.17 0.13 -10.02
N GLY A 67 29.56 1.12 -10.69
CA GLY A 67 30.14 1.83 -11.83
C GLY A 67 31.07 2.99 -11.46
N GLY A 68 31.31 3.23 -10.18
CA GLY A 68 32.08 4.37 -9.67
C GLY A 68 31.21 5.49 -9.12
N VAL A 69 31.80 6.69 -9.02
CA VAL A 69 31.14 7.88 -8.48
C VAL A 69 29.98 8.29 -9.38
N SER A 70 28.81 8.48 -8.80
CA SER A 70 27.62 8.95 -9.48
C SER A 70 27.45 10.45 -9.27
N ALA A 71 27.13 11.18 -10.33
CA ALA A 71 26.64 12.56 -10.27
C ALA A 71 25.11 12.64 -10.34
N ALA A 72 24.43 11.48 -10.43
CA ALA A 72 22.97 11.40 -10.54
C ALA A 72 22.29 11.47 -9.16
N SER A 73 20.96 11.44 -9.19
CA SER A 73 20.14 11.25 -7.99
C SER A 73 19.32 9.97 -8.08
N LEU A 74 19.08 9.33 -6.95
CA LEU A 74 18.20 8.16 -6.80
C LEU A 74 17.05 8.50 -5.86
N ARG A 75 15.90 7.84 -6.07
CA ARG A 75 14.73 7.95 -5.20
C ARG A 75 14.58 6.67 -4.39
N ALA A 76 14.34 6.80 -3.09
CA ALA A 76 13.89 5.73 -2.20
C ALA A 76 12.48 6.05 -1.68
N ASN A 77 11.64 5.04 -1.53
CA ASN A 77 10.30 5.19 -0.97
C ASN A 77 10.36 5.09 0.56
N LEU A 78 9.85 6.11 1.27
CA LEU A 78 9.81 6.16 2.74
C LEU A 78 8.45 5.73 3.31
N ALA A 79 7.44 5.52 2.46
CA ALA A 79 6.11 5.11 2.88
C ALA A 79 5.71 3.72 2.33
N PRO A 80 6.52 2.66 2.53
CA PRO A 80 6.06 1.33 2.16
C PRO A 80 5.05 0.85 3.21
N GLU A 81 3.76 1.01 2.91
CA GLU A 81 2.73 0.24 3.61
C GLU A 81 2.94 -1.23 3.25
N ALA A 82 3.14 -2.10 4.25
CA ALA A 82 3.17 -3.53 4.01
C ALA A 82 1.84 -3.92 3.35
N PRO A 83 1.85 -4.65 2.22
CA PRO A 83 0.60 -5.02 1.57
C PRO A 83 -0.30 -5.75 2.57
N PHE A 84 -1.57 -5.39 2.60
CA PHE A 84 -2.56 -6.04 3.45
C PHE A 84 -3.77 -6.43 2.61
N PHE A 85 -4.36 -7.56 2.96
CA PHE A 85 -5.59 -8.05 2.37
C PHE A 85 -6.73 -7.86 3.35
N GLN A 86 -7.83 -7.30 2.89
CA GLN A 86 -9.06 -7.23 3.67
C GLN A 86 -9.97 -8.37 3.22
N LEU A 87 -10.15 -9.39 4.07
CA LEU A 87 -11.06 -10.49 3.80
C LEU A 87 -12.50 -10.10 4.21
N GLY A 88 -13.39 -10.04 3.21
CA GLY A 88 -14.84 -9.95 3.38
C GLY A 88 -15.40 -8.56 3.72
N LEU A 89 -16.74 -8.43 3.67
CA LEU A 89 -17.50 -7.19 3.95
C LEU A 89 -17.27 -6.63 5.38
N VAL A 90 -16.67 -7.42 6.27
CA VAL A 90 -16.51 -7.12 7.72
C VAL A 90 -15.06 -6.76 8.08
N GLY A 91 -14.14 -6.77 7.12
CA GLY A 91 -12.85 -6.12 7.30
C GLY A 91 -11.80 -6.83 8.14
N ALA A 92 -11.68 -8.15 8.02
CA ALA A 92 -10.54 -8.85 8.61
C ALA A 92 -9.26 -8.51 7.81
N THR A 93 -8.37 -7.72 8.39
CA THR A 93 -7.06 -7.40 7.79
C THR A 93 -6.08 -8.55 8.02
N VAL A 94 -5.59 -9.12 6.92
CA VAL A 94 -4.54 -10.13 6.91
C VAL A 94 -3.27 -9.49 6.34
N PRO A 95 -2.15 -9.47 7.08
CA PRO A 95 -0.87 -9.04 6.54
C PRO A 95 -0.48 -9.92 5.35
N ALA A 96 -0.20 -9.31 4.18
CA ALA A 96 0.24 -10.05 2.99
C ALA A 96 1.58 -10.77 3.18
N LEU A 97 2.34 -10.39 4.22
CA LEU A 97 3.59 -11.03 4.63
C LEU A 97 3.45 -12.52 5.01
N LYS A 98 2.22 -13.06 5.12
CA LYS A 98 1.99 -14.51 5.33
C LYS A 98 1.82 -15.32 4.04
N ILE A 99 1.79 -14.67 2.88
CA ILE A 99 1.72 -15.34 1.58
C ILE A 99 3.01 -14.99 0.84
N ASP A 100 4.05 -15.78 1.09
CA ASP A 100 5.38 -15.56 0.53
C ASP A 100 5.36 -15.49 -1.01
N GLY A 101 6.07 -14.51 -1.57
CA GLY A 101 6.43 -14.44 -3.00
C GLY A 101 5.63 -13.45 -3.86
N GLU A 102 5.98 -13.44 -5.16
CA GLU A 102 5.43 -12.55 -6.22
C GLU A 102 3.89 -12.60 -6.31
N ILE A 103 3.30 -13.75 -5.94
CA ILE A 103 1.85 -14.00 -5.89
C ILE A 103 1.18 -13.15 -4.80
N GLY A 104 1.83 -12.94 -3.65
CA GLY A 104 1.32 -12.10 -2.56
C GLY A 104 1.27 -10.62 -2.93
N GLN A 105 2.20 -10.14 -3.76
CA GLN A 105 2.16 -8.77 -4.28
C GLN A 105 1.10 -8.62 -5.38
N GLN A 106 1.02 -9.55 -6.33
CA GLN A 106 0.03 -9.52 -7.43
C GLN A 106 -1.42 -9.58 -6.93
N LEU A 107 -1.70 -10.41 -5.91
CA LEU A 107 -3.01 -10.45 -5.27
C LEU A 107 -3.33 -9.08 -4.61
N GLY A 108 -2.33 -8.41 -4.01
CA GLY A 108 -2.50 -7.10 -3.36
C GLY A 108 -2.90 -6.01 -4.36
N TYR A 109 -2.28 -6.01 -5.55
CA TYR A 109 -2.64 -5.11 -6.65
C TYR A 109 -4.03 -5.42 -7.24
N LEU A 110 -4.42 -6.71 -7.31
CA LEU A 110 -5.79 -7.11 -7.67
C LEU A 110 -6.82 -6.56 -6.67
N ASN A 111 -6.53 -6.57 -5.37
CA ASN A 111 -7.44 -6.05 -4.34
C ASN A 111 -7.62 -4.52 -4.41
N ALA A 112 -6.55 -3.76 -4.58
CA ALA A 112 -6.62 -2.30 -4.67
C ALA A 112 -7.49 -1.82 -5.85
N ASN A 113 -7.38 -2.49 -7.00
CA ASN A 113 -8.23 -2.22 -8.16
C ASN A 113 -9.67 -2.73 -7.95
N THR A 114 -9.86 -3.86 -7.27
CA THR A 114 -11.20 -4.45 -7.03
C THR A 114 -12.03 -3.63 -6.03
N ILE A 115 -11.42 -3.13 -4.95
CA ILE A 115 -12.11 -2.26 -3.98
C ILE A 115 -12.53 -0.94 -4.65
N GLY A 116 -11.67 -0.37 -5.50
CA GLY A 116 -12.00 0.82 -6.30
C GLY A 116 -13.20 0.60 -7.22
N ILE A 117 -13.24 -0.54 -7.92
CA ILE A 117 -14.36 -0.90 -8.81
C ILE A 117 -15.66 -1.12 -8.02
N VAL A 118 -15.60 -1.79 -6.87
CA VAL A 118 -16.80 -2.04 -6.04
C VAL A 118 -17.39 -0.73 -5.51
N ASN A 119 -16.56 0.17 -4.98
CA ASN A 119 -17.04 1.48 -4.54
C ASN A 119 -17.64 2.30 -5.68
N PHE A 120 -17.00 2.27 -6.86
CA PHE A 120 -17.53 2.92 -8.06
C PHE A 120 -18.91 2.37 -8.45
N VAL A 121 -19.07 1.04 -8.49
CA VAL A 121 -20.37 0.41 -8.79
C VAL A 121 -21.43 0.77 -7.74
N ILE A 122 -21.07 0.82 -6.46
CA ILE A 122 -21.99 1.27 -5.39
C ILE A 122 -22.44 2.71 -5.64
N PHE A 123 -21.51 3.62 -5.97
CA PHE A 123 -21.87 5.01 -6.28
C PHE A 123 -22.73 5.13 -7.54
N VAL A 124 -22.48 4.31 -8.56
CA VAL A 124 -23.33 4.25 -9.77
C VAL A 124 -24.73 3.75 -9.42
N VAL A 125 -24.87 2.72 -8.59
CA VAL A 125 -26.18 2.20 -8.15
C VAL A 125 -26.92 3.23 -7.30
N ILE A 126 -26.23 3.90 -6.37
CA ILE A 126 -26.81 4.98 -5.56
C ILE A 126 -27.23 6.15 -6.46
N GLY A 127 -26.38 6.59 -7.37
CA GLY A 127 -26.67 7.66 -8.32
C GLY A 127 -27.85 7.34 -9.23
N TRP A 128 -27.87 6.13 -9.79
CA TRP A 128 -29.00 5.62 -10.57
C TRP A 128 -30.28 5.59 -9.74
N ALA A 129 -30.19 5.18 -8.46
CA ALA A 129 -31.33 5.14 -7.57
C ALA A 129 -31.89 6.52 -7.20
N PHE A 130 -31.02 7.52 -7.04
CA PHE A 130 -31.43 8.91 -6.84
C PHE A 130 -32.03 9.53 -8.11
N ALA A 131 -31.59 9.11 -9.30
CA ALA A 131 -32.15 9.56 -10.57
C ALA A 131 -33.51 8.91 -10.89
N HIS A 132 -33.74 7.65 -10.48
CA HIS A 132 -34.95 6.88 -10.78
C HIS A 132 -35.86 6.67 -9.55
N LYS A 133 -36.03 7.72 -8.74
CA LYS A 133 -36.81 7.67 -7.48
C LYS A 133 -38.25 7.16 -7.65
N ALA A 134 -38.90 7.43 -8.78
CA ALA A 134 -40.27 6.99 -9.05
C ALA A 134 -40.35 5.46 -9.24
N GLN A 135 -39.50 4.89 -10.10
CA GLN A 135 -39.45 3.45 -10.37
C GLN A 135 -39.00 2.63 -9.15
N ILE A 136 -38.09 3.18 -8.35
CA ILE A 136 -37.63 2.51 -7.12
C ILE A 136 -38.71 2.48 -6.05
N ARG A 137 -39.50 3.56 -5.91
CA ARG A 137 -40.59 3.61 -4.94
C ARG A 137 -41.63 2.51 -5.24
N GLU A 138 -42.00 2.34 -6.51
CA GLU A 138 -42.92 1.28 -6.94
C GLU A 138 -42.35 -0.13 -6.69
N TRP A 139 -41.05 -0.33 -6.97
CA TRP A 139 -40.38 -1.61 -6.72
C TRP A 139 -40.30 -1.97 -5.23
N VAL A 140 -40.03 -0.98 -4.36
CA VAL A 140 -39.99 -1.15 -2.90
C VAL A 140 -41.38 -1.49 -2.36
N GLU A 141 -42.42 -0.79 -2.83
CA GLU A 141 -43.81 -1.05 -2.43
C GLU A 141 -44.30 -2.43 -2.89
N ARG A 142 -43.88 -2.89 -4.08
CA ARG A 142 -44.18 -4.25 -4.56
C ARG A 142 -43.53 -5.31 -3.67
N ARG A 143 -42.24 -5.16 -3.34
CA ARG A 143 -41.55 -6.10 -2.44
C ARG A 143 -42.08 -6.09 -1.01
N ARG A 144 -42.56 -4.93 -0.52
CA ARG A 144 -43.17 -4.84 0.81
C ARG A 144 -44.48 -5.63 0.88
N ARG A 145 -45.32 -5.50 -0.15
CA ARG A 145 -46.57 -6.27 -0.29
C ARG A 145 -46.32 -7.79 -0.38
N GLU A 146 -45.31 -8.21 -1.14
CA GLU A 146 -44.92 -9.64 -1.24
C GLU A 146 -44.46 -10.21 0.12
N ARG A 147 -43.73 -9.44 0.93
CA ARG A 147 -43.29 -9.87 2.26
C ARG A 147 -44.44 -9.95 3.28
N GLU A 148 -45.43 -9.08 3.16
CA GLU A 148 -46.63 -9.11 4.02
C GLU A 148 -47.55 -10.29 3.68
N LEU A 149 -47.67 -10.63 2.39
CA LEU A 149 -48.38 -11.83 1.95
C LEU A 149 -47.72 -13.11 2.47
N LYS A 150 -46.38 -13.20 2.43
CA LYS A 150 -45.62 -14.36 2.92
C LYS A 150 -45.62 -14.54 4.44
N LYS A 151 -46.06 -13.55 5.21
CA LYS A 151 -46.24 -13.63 6.67
C LYS A 151 -47.65 -14.08 7.08
N ARG A 152 -48.58 -14.17 6.13
CA ARG A 152 -49.99 -14.52 6.36
C ARG A 152 -50.34 -15.95 5.91
N THR A 153 -49.40 -16.65 5.27
CA THR A 153 -49.40 -18.09 5.03
C THR A 153 -48.54 -18.81 6.06
#